data_AF-A0A3C1CZK5-F1
#
_entry.id   AF-A0A3C1CZK5-F1
#
_cell.length_a   1.000
_cell.length_b   1.000
_cell.length_c   1.000
_cell.angle_alpha   90.00
_cell.angle_beta   90.00
_cell.angle_gamma   90.00
#
_symmetry.space_group_name_H-M   'P 1'
#
loop_
_entity.id
_entity.type
_entity.pdbx_description
1 polymer ?
#
loop_
_entity_poly.entity_id
_entity_poly.type
_entity_poly.pdbx_seq_one_letter_code
_entity_poly.pdbx_strand_id
1 'polypeptide(L)'
;MDCAKGVGARIAQPNKPINKMRGLLRVHRLLPLLIAVPTTAGTGSEVTLAAVITDDETHYKYPINDFVLIPRFAVHDPEFTRGLPASITGQTGMGALTHAVEAFIDWADRMNAALDIPKYVTGIRRSDIPEMAAHADAEANPLYPVPLLMDRLELMRMYEVVAGGMFEGEN
;
A
#
# COMPACT_ATOMS: atom_id res chain seq x y z
N MET A 1 12.16 -14.35 -7.26
CA MET A 1 12.28 -13.35 -8.34
C MET A 1 13.24 -12.23 -7.98
N ASP A 2 13.12 -11.63 -6.79
CA ASP A 2 14.06 -10.59 -6.32
C ASP A 2 15.54 -11.00 -6.39
N CYS A 3 15.86 -12.26 -6.08
CA CYS A 3 17.20 -12.81 -6.28
C CYS A 3 17.65 -12.72 -7.75
N ALA A 4 16.81 -13.13 -8.70
CA ALA A 4 17.11 -13.05 -10.14
C ALA A 4 17.31 -11.60 -10.61
N LYS A 5 16.50 -10.66 -10.10
CA LYS A 5 16.68 -9.22 -10.33
C LYS A 5 18.04 -8.74 -9.79
N GLY A 6 18.39 -9.13 -8.56
CA GLY A 6 19.68 -8.82 -7.94
C GLY A 6 20.88 -9.39 -8.70
N VAL A 7 20.79 -10.65 -9.16
CA VAL A 7 21.81 -11.27 -10.02
C VAL A 7 21.94 -10.52 -11.34
N GLY A 8 20.81 -10.20 -12.01
CA GLY A 8 20.82 -9.41 -13.22
C GLY A 8 21.49 -8.04 -13.03
N ALA A 9 21.17 -7.34 -11.93
CA ALA A 9 21.78 -6.07 -11.59
C ALA A 9 23.30 -6.20 -11.36
N ARG A 10 23.74 -7.29 -10.71
CA ARG A 10 25.17 -7.60 -10.53
C ARG A 10 25.89 -7.90 -11.84
N ILE A 11 25.25 -8.62 -12.77
CA ILE A 11 25.78 -8.85 -14.11
C ILE A 11 25.90 -7.54 -14.89
N ALA A 12 24.89 -6.66 -14.81
CA ALA A 12 24.88 -5.37 -15.49
C ALA A 12 25.87 -4.34 -14.90
N GLN A 13 26.28 -4.53 -13.65
CA GLN A 13 27.17 -3.63 -12.90
C GLN A 13 28.27 -4.41 -12.16
N PRO A 14 29.19 -5.11 -12.86
CA PRO A 14 30.09 -6.10 -12.25
C PRO A 14 30.98 -5.55 -11.13
N ASN A 15 31.39 -4.28 -11.21
CA ASN A 15 32.27 -3.64 -10.23
C ASN A 15 31.52 -3.02 -9.03
N LYS A 16 30.18 -3.08 -9.01
CA LYS A 16 29.36 -2.52 -7.94
C LYS A 16 28.76 -3.64 -7.09
N PRO A 17 29.07 -3.74 -5.80
CA PRO A 17 28.46 -4.75 -4.94
C PRO A 17 26.97 -4.45 -4.69
N ILE A 18 26.19 -5.49 -4.38
CA ILE A 18 24.72 -5.40 -4.31
C ILE A 18 24.23 -4.45 -3.21
N ASN A 19 24.92 -4.39 -2.08
CA ASN A 19 24.63 -3.47 -0.98
C ASN A 19 24.77 -1.99 -1.37
N LYS A 20 25.67 -1.66 -2.32
CA LYS A 20 25.83 -0.31 -2.86
C LYS A 20 24.76 0.05 -3.91
N MET A 21 23.91 -0.90 -4.28
CA MET A 21 22.74 -0.67 -5.13
C MET A 21 21.48 -0.35 -4.33
N ARG A 22 21.51 -0.43 -2.99
CA ARG A 22 20.38 -0.08 -2.12
C ARG A 22 19.78 1.30 -2.46
N GLY A 23 18.45 1.37 -2.45
CA GLY A 23 17.69 2.61 -2.62
C GLY A 23 17.17 2.80 -4.04
N LEU A 24 16.89 4.07 -4.38
CA LEU A 24 16.26 4.45 -5.63
C LEU A 24 17.31 4.74 -6.71
N LEU A 25 17.11 4.18 -7.90
CA LEU A 25 17.85 4.51 -9.13
C LEU A 25 19.37 4.42 -8.89
N ARG A 26 19.85 3.18 -8.71
CA ARG A 26 21.27 2.88 -8.45
C ARG A 26 21.88 1.85 -9.39
N VAL A 27 21.10 1.22 -10.26
CA VAL A 27 21.57 0.22 -11.23
C VAL A 27 21.77 0.88 -12.59
N HIS A 28 20.73 1.58 -13.10
CA HIS A 28 20.73 2.40 -14.33
C HIS A 28 21.14 1.70 -15.64
N ARG A 29 21.44 0.40 -15.57
CA ARG A 29 21.99 -0.37 -16.67
C ARG A 29 21.06 -1.53 -16.96
N LEU A 30 20.75 -1.71 -18.23
CA LEU A 30 19.85 -2.76 -18.68
C LEU A 30 20.35 -4.12 -18.19
N LEU A 31 19.44 -4.84 -17.55
CA LEU A 31 19.67 -6.22 -17.14
C LEU A 31 19.69 -7.13 -18.37
N PRO A 32 20.34 -8.31 -18.27
CA PRO A 32 20.06 -9.42 -19.17
C PRO A 32 18.56 -9.71 -19.25
N LEU A 33 18.11 -10.34 -20.34
CA LEU A 33 16.71 -10.70 -20.51
C LEU A 33 16.20 -11.50 -19.30
N LEU A 34 15.27 -10.90 -18.56
CA LEU A 34 14.60 -11.52 -17.44
C LEU A 34 13.14 -11.79 -17.80
N ILE A 35 12.77 -13.06 -17.79
CA ILE A 35 11.39 -13.53 -17.92
C ILE A 35 10.97 -14.10 -16.57
N ALA A 36 9.90 -13.56 -15.99
CA ALA A 36 9.40 -13.99 -14.70
C ALA A 36 8.20 -14.92 -14.87
N VAL A 37 8.27 -16.12 -14.27
CA VAL A 37 7.17 -17.09 -14.25
C VAL A 37 6.73 -17.26 -12.79
N PRO A 38 5.70 -16.52 -12.33
CA PRO A 38 5.23 -16.63 -10.96
C PRO A 38 4.57 -17.98 -10.69
N THR A 39 4.89 -18.52 -9.51
CA THR A 39 4.28 -19.75 -8.98
C THR A 39 3.42 -19.46 -7.75
N THR A 40 3.25 -18.19 -7.37
CA THR A 40 2.39 -17.72 -6.28
C THR A 40 1.51 -16.56 -6.74
N ALA A 41 0.34 -16.40 -6.12
CA ALA A 41 -0.66 -15.40 -6.51
C ALA A 41 -0.70 -14.19 -5.54
N GLY A 42 0.48 -13.67 -5.17
CA GLY A 42 0.58 -12.65 -4.11
C GLY A 42 1.56 -11.51 -4.36
N THR A 43 2.84 -11.85 -4.53
CA THR A 43 3.93 -10.87 -4.35
C THR A 43 4.01 -9.75 -5.39
N GLY A 44 3.55 -10.01 -6.63
CA GLY A 44 3.69 -9.08 -7.75
C GLY A 44 5.13 -8.77 -8.17
N SER A 45 6.14 -9.49 -7.66
CA SER A 45 7.55 -9.22 -7.99
C SER A 45 7.81 -9.29 -9.50
N GLU A 46 7.05 -10.09 -10.24
CA GLU A 46 7.14 -10.22 -11.69
C GLU A 46 6.80 -8.94 -12.48
N VAL A 47 6.10 -7.99 -11.87
CA VAL A 47 5.67 -6.72 -12.52
C VAL A 47 6.23 -5.46 -11.84
N THR A 48 6.98 -5.59 -10.75
CA THR A 48 7.51 -4.46 -10.00
C THR A 48 8.96 -4.11 -10.35
N LEU A 49 9.35 -2.86 -10.09
CA LEU A 49 10.74 -2.38 -10.20
C LEU A 49 11.58 -2.67 -8.94
N ALA A 50 10.98 -3.26 -7.91
CA ALA A 50 11.62 -3.51 -6.63
C ALA A 50 12.28 -4.89 -6.62
N ALA A 51 13.48 -4.97 -6.04
CA ALA A 51 14.10 -6.20 -5.59
C ALA A 51 14.48 -6.02 -4.12
N VAL A 52 13.97 -6.87 -3.24
CA VAL A 52 14.27 -6.77 -1.81
C VAL A 52 15.29 -7.83 -1.42
N ILE A 53 16.43 -7.37 -0.91
CA ILE A 53 17.58 -8.21 -0.57
C ILE A 53 17.80 -8.14 0.94
N THR A 54 18.09 -9.29 1.56
CA THR A 54 18.50 -9.36 2.95
C THR A 54 20.02 -9.42 3.00
N ASP A 55 20.63 -8.55 3.79
CA ASP A 55 22.05 -8.61 4.13
C ASP A 55 22.29 -9.75 5.13
N ASP A 56 23.20 -10.68 4.83
CA ASP A 56 23.41 -11.88 5.66
C ASP A 56 24.11 -11.56 6.99
N GLU A 57 25.00 -10.55 7.00
CA GLU A 57 25.76 -10.16 8.19
C GLU A 57 24.92 -9.32 9.17
N THR A 58 24.15 -8.37 8.64
CA THR A 58 23.38 -7.42 9.46
C THR A 58 21.91 -7.83 9.63
N HIS A 59 21.46 -8.85 8.89
CA HIS A 59 20.05 -9.26 8.76
C HIS A 59 19.11 -8.13 8.33
N TYR A 60 19.65 -7.03 7.81
CA TYR A 60 18.87 -5.90 7.37
C TYR A 60 18.29 -6.16 5.97
N LYS A 61 16.96 -6.05 5.87
CA LYS A 61 16.23 -6.17 4.61
C LYS A 61 16.15 -4.81 3.94
N TYR A 62 16.66 -4.68 2.72
CA TYR A 62 16.70 -3.42 1.98
C TYR A 62 16.19 -3.55 0.55
N PRO A 63 15.49 -2.51 0.03
CA PRO A 63 15.04 -2.50 -1.35
C PRO A 63 16.12 -1.93 -2.28
N ILE A 64 16.14 -2.46 -3.49
CA ILE A 64 16.75 -1.85 -4.68
C ILE A 64 15.58 -1.53 -5.62
N ASN A 65 15.40 -0.26 -5.95
CA ASN A 65 14.28 0.23 -6.76
C ASN A 65 14.82 0.89 -8.02
N ASP A 66 14.67 0.24 -9.17
CA ASP A 66 15.14 0.78 -10.45
C ASP A 66 14.32 0.20 -11.61
N PHE A 67 13.96 1.04 -12.60
CA PHE A 67 13.11 0.62 -13.72
C PHE A 67 13.72 -0.53 -14.53
N VAL A 68 15.06 -0.64 -14.55
CA VAL A 68 15.75 -1.74 -15.24
C VAL A 68 15.52 -3.11 -14.60
N LEU A 69 14.99 -3.15 -13.37
CA LEU A 69 14.69 -4.39 -12.65
C LEU A 69 13.32 -5.00 -13.00
N ILE A 70 12.47 -4.27 -13.73
CA ILE A 70 11.19 -4.78 -14.20
C ILE A 70 11.48 -5.91 -15.20
N PRO A 71 10.99 -7.15 -14.95
CA PRO A 71 11.11 -8.24 -15.92
C PRO A 71 10.52 -7.83 -17.28
N ARG A 72 11.11 -8.31 -18.37
CA ARG A 72 10.64 -7.97 -19.73
C ARG A 72 9.33 -8.64 -20.07
N PHE A 73 9.11 -9.83 -19.52
CA PHE A 73 7.88 -10.59 -19.66
C PHE A 73 7.53 -11.23 -18.32
N ALA A 74 6.25 -11.24 -18.00
CA ALA A 74 5.68 -12.04 -16.93
C ALA A 74 4.74 -13.08 -17.55
N VAL A 75 4.87 -14.34 -17.18
CA VAL A 75 4.06 -15.45 -17.72
C VAL A 75 3.25 -16.07 -16.60
N HIS A 76 1.97 -15.71 -16.52
CA HIS A 76 1.04 -16.26 -15.54
C HIS A 76 0.34 -17.49 -16.11
N ASP A 77 0.72 -18.66 -15.61
CA ASP A 77 0.00 -19.90 -15.86
C ASP A 77 -0.61 -20.41 -14.53
N PRO A 78 -1.94 -20.49 -14.40
CA PRO A 78 -2.58 -20.95 -13.17
C PRO A 78 -2.18 -22.38 -12.79
N GLU A 79 -1.75 -23.22 -13.73
CA GLU A 79 -1.26 -24.57 -13.43
C GLU A 79 -0.06 -24.56 -12.48
N PHE A 80 0.80 -23.55 -12.56
CA PHE A 80 1.98 -23.42 -11.68
C PHE A 80 1.63 -23.04 -10.24
N THR A 81 0.38 -22.63 -9.99
CA THR A 81 -0.10 -22.29 -8.64
C THR A 81 -0.91 -23.42 -7.99
N ARG A 82 -1.37 -24.42 -8.75
CA ARG A 82 -2.26 -25.47 -8.24
C ARG A 82 -1.63 -26.36 -7.16
N GLY A 83 -0.31 -26.53 -7.21
CA GLY A 83 0.43 -27.34 -6.23
C GLY A 83 0.69 -26.63 -4.89
N LEU A 84 0.32 -25.35 -4.75
CA LEU A 84 0.56 -24.60 -3.52
C LEU A 84 -0.30 -25.14 -2.38
N PRO A 85 0.28 -25.36 -1.18
CA PRO A 85 -0.51 -25.64 0.01
C PRO A 85 -1.56 -24.56 0.27
N ALA A 86 -2.71 -24.96 0.80
CA ALA A 86 -3.82 -24.05 1.08
C ALA A 86 -3.41 -22.88 1.99
N SER A 87 -2.54 -23.13 2.98
CA SER A 87 -2.02 -22.09 3.88
C SER A 87 -1.23 -21.01 3.14
N ILE A 88 -0.33 -21.41 2.24
CA ILE A 88 0.49 -20.48 1.45
C ILE A 88 -0.39 -19.73 0.44
N THR A 89 -1.35 -20.42 -0.18
CA THR A 89 -2.33 -19.79 -1.08
C THR A 89 -3.14 -18.71 -0.35
N GLY A 90 -3.66 -19.02 0.84
CA GLY A 90 -4.37 -18.05 1.67
C GLY A 90 -3.50 -16.85 2.06
N GLN A 91 -2.27 -17.09 2.53
CA GLN A 91 -1.36 -16.01 2.92
C GLN A 91 -0.97 -15.10 1.76
N THR A 92 -0.62 -15.68 0.61
CA THR A 92 -0.22 -14.92 -0.57
C THR A 92 -1.41 -14.16 -1.18
N GLY A 93 -2.60 -14.77 -1.22
CA GLY A 93 -3.83 -14.11 -1.65
C GLY A 93 -4.22 -12.94 -0.74
N MET A 94 -4.10 -13.08 0.58
CA MET A 94 -4.31 -11.96 1.51
C MET A 94 -3.30 -10.83 1.28
N GLY A 95 -2.04 -11.15 0.99
CA GLY A 95 -1.04 -10.14 0.61
C GLY A 95 -1.43 -9.35 -0.65
N ALA A 96 -1.92 -10.04 -1.69
CA ALA A 96 -2.42 -9.37 -2.90
C ALA A 96 -3.63 -8.47 -2.61
N LEU A 97 -4.58 -8.92 -1.78
CA LEU A 97 -5.72 -8.11 -1.38
C LEU A 97 -5.29 -6.86 -0.60
N THR A 98 -4.34 -7.00 0.33
CA THR A 98 -3.77 -5.85 1.05
C THR A 98 -3.18 -4.84 0.08
N HIS A 99 -2.38 -5.26 -0.91
CA HIS A 99 -1.85 -4.35 -1.92
C HIS A 99 -2.95 -3.61 -2.69
N ALA A 100 -4.04 -4.30 -3.05
CA ALA A 100 -5.16 -3.69 -3.77
C ALA A 100 -5.88 -2.64 -2.91
N VAL A 101 -6.11 -2.94 -1.62
CA VAL A 101 -6.74 -2.01 -0.68
C VAL A 101 -5.85 -0.79 -0.42
N GLU A 102 -4.55 -0.98 -0.19
CA GLU A 102 -3.60 0.12 -0.02
C GLU A 102 -3.56 1.04 -1.25
N ALA A 103 -3.51 0.45 -2.45
CA ALA A 103 -3.52 1.22 -3.70
C ALA A 103 -4.83 2.01 -3.90
N PHE A 104 -5.96 1.41 -3.51
CA PHE A 104 -7.26 2.09 -3.58
C PHE A 104 -7.36 3.27 -2.60
N ILE A 105 -6.88 3.10 -1.36
CA ILE A 105 -6.85 4.17 -0.36
C ILE A 105 -5.92 5.30 -0.82
N ASP A 106 -4.72 4.98 -1.35
CA ASP A 106 -3.80 5.99 -1.90
C ASP A 106 -4.44 6.77 -3.06
N TRP A 107 -5.19 6.08 -3.94
CA TRP A 107 -5.94 6.74 -5.00
C TRP A 107 -7.01 7.69 -4.47
N ALA A 108 -7.79 7.28 -3.46
CA ALA A 108 -8.80 8.12 -2.84
C ALA A 108 -8.19 9.35 -2.15
N ASP A 109 -7.07 9.17 -1.42
CA ASP A 109 -6.35 10.27 -0.77
C ASP A 109 -5.81 11.27 -1.81
N ARG A 110 -5.27 10.80 -2.94
CA ARG A 110 -4.81 11.66 -4.05
C ARG A 110 -5.96 12.41 -4.72
N MET A 111 -7.11 11.76 -4.89
CA MET A 111 -8.30 12.40 -5.45
C MET A 111 -8.79 13.51 -4.52
N ASN A 112 -8.88 13.26 -3.21
CA ASN A 112 -9.25 14.28 -2.23
C ASN A 112 -8.29 15.47 -2.26
N ALA A 113 -6.98 15.21 -2.30
CA ALA A 113 -5.97 16.25 -2.43
C ALA A 113 -6.12 17.06 -3.72
N ALA A 114 -6.46 16.43 -4.85
CA ALA A 114 -6.70 17.13 -6.13
C ALA A 114 -7.98 17.98 -6.13
N LEU A 115 -8.91 17.71 -5.22
CA LEU A 115 -10.15 18.46 -5.04
C LEU A 115 -10.07 19.47 -3.88
N ASP A 116 -8.89 19.68 -3.30
CA ASP A 116 -8.68 20.50 -2.11
C ASP A 116 -9.55 20.09 -0.91
N ILE A 117 -9.95 18.81 -0.85
CA ILE A 117 -10.68 18.25 0.29
C ILE A 117 -9.65 17.88 1.36
N PRO A 118 -9.68 18.53 2.54
CA PRO A 118 -8.69 18.28 3.57
C PRO A 118 -8.91 16.92 4.23
N LYS A 119 -7.82 16.30 4.69
CA LYS A 119 -7.88 15.01 5.41
C LYS A 119 -8.60 15.11 6.76
N TYR A 120 -8.52 16.28 7.39
CA TYR A 120 -9.17 16.61 8.64
C TYR A 120 -9.85 17.97 8.54
N VAL A 121 -10.98 18.14 9.23
CA VAL A 121 -11.71 19.40 9.27
C VAL A 121 -11.19 20.24 10.44
N THR A 122 -10.81 21.48 10.15
CA THR A 122 -10.39 22.46 11.16
C THR A 122 -11.57 23.20 11.76
N GLY A 123 -11.39 23.79 12.95
CA GLY A 123 -12.43 24.59 13.62
C GLY A 123 -13.41 23.79 14.49
N ILE A 124 -13.23 22.47 14.62
CA ILE A 124 -14.00 21.66 15.56
C ILE A 124 -13.42 21.85 16.96
N ARG A 125 -14.26 22.29 17.90
CA ARG A 125 -13.93 22.31 19.33
C ARG A 125 -14.46 21.05 19.98
N ARG A 126 -13.66 20.44 20.87
CA ARG A 126 -14.07 19.22 21.57
C ARG A 126 -15.33 19.44 22.42
N SER A 127 -15.51 20.64 22.97
CA SER A 127 -16.69 21.04 23.74
C SER A 127 -18.00 20.97 22.95
N ASP A 128 -17.94 21.13 21.63
CA ASP A 128 -19.11 21.32 20.78
C ASP A 128 -19.61 19.98 20.21
N ILE A 129 -18.77 18.94 20.25
CA ILE A 129 -19.07 17.60 19.71
C ILE A 129 -20.39 17.01 20.24
N PRO A 130 -20.72 17.05 21.55
CA PRO A 130 -21.97 16.49 22.04
C PRO A 130 -23.21 17.16 21.45
N GLU A 131 -23.16 18.49 21.27
CA GLU A 131 -24.26 19.27 20.71
C GLU A 131 -24.37 19.05 19.19
N MET A 132 -23.25 19.10 18.47
CA MET A 132 -23.19 18.81 17.03
C MET A 132 -23.75 17.42 16.71
N ALA A 133 -23.34 16.40 17.48
CA ALA A 133 -23.85 15.04 17.30
C ALA A 133 -25.34 14.93 17.62
N ALA A 134 -25.84 15.64 18.64
CA ALA A 134 -27.27 15.65 18.95
C ALA A 134 -28.11 16.31 17.83
N HIS A 135 -27.60 17.36 17.20
CA HIS A 135 -28.25 17.99 16.05
C HIS A 135 -28.25 17.08 14.82
N ALA A 136 -27.12 16.45 14.50
CA ALA A 136 -27.01 15.52 13.37
C ALA A 136 -27.92 14.29 13.54
N ASP A 137 -27.99 13.74 14.76
CA ASP A 137 -28.88 12.63 15.14
C ASP A 137 -30.37 13.02 14.99
N ALA A 138 -30.73 14.25 15.36
CA ALA A 138 -32.10 14.75 15.20
C ALA A 138 -32.48 15.01 13.73
N GLU A 139 -31.52 15.38 12.88
CA GLU A 139 -31.73 15.59 11.44
C GLU A 139 -31.70 14.28 10.64
N ALA A 140 -31.12 13.21 11.20
CA ALA A 140 -31.03 11.91 10.56
C ALA A 140 -32.43 11.36 10.22
N ASN A 141 -32.80 11.46 8.94
CA ASN A 141 -34.10 11.00 8.45
C ASN A 141 -34.00 9.55 7.96
N PRO A 142 -34.65 8.58 8.62
CA PRO A 142 -34.58 7.17 8.25
C PRO A 142 -35.30 6.84 6.93
N LEU A 143 -36.03 7.80 6.35
CA LEU A 143 -36.73 7.61 5.07
C LEU A 143 -35.83 7.82 3.84
N TYR A 144 -34.63 8.38 4.01
CA TYR A 144 -33.64 8.48 2.94
C TYR A 144 -32.66 7.30 2.99
N PRO A 145 -32.42 6.61 1.87
CA PRO A 145 -31.55 5.44 1.86
C PRO A 145 -30.09 5.87 2.04
N VAL A 146 -29.57 5.68 3.25
CA VAL A 146 -28.14 5.74 3.56
C VAL A 146 -27.62 4.35 3.89
N PRO A 147 -26.34 4.03 3.59
CA PRO A 147 -25.78 2.69 3.84
C PRO A 147 -25.75 2.28 5.32
N LEU A 148 -25.68 3.25 6.23
CA LEU A 148 -25.59 3.05 7.68
C LEU A 148 -26.27 4.24 8.38
N LEU A 149 -27.18 3.95 9.31
CA LEU A 149 -27.68 4.93 10.26
C LEU A 149 -26.77 4.89 11.48
N MET A 150 -26.25 6.06 11.87
CA MET A 150 -25.40 6.21 13.05
C MET A 150 -26.21 6.81 14.18
N ASP A 151 -26.03 6.28 15.39
CA ASP A 151 -26.57 6.93 16.59
C ASP A 151 -25.69 8.11 17.03
N ARG A 152 -26.17 8.87 18.02
CA ARG A 152 -25.43 10.01 18.57
C ARG A 152 -24.01 9.66 19.00
N LEU A 153 -23.78 8.53 19.65
CA LEU A 153 -22.44 8.16 20.14
C LEU A 153 -21.50 7.85 18.98
N GLU A 154 -22.01 7.20 17.95
CA GLU A 154 -21.28 6.94 16.71
C GLU A 154 -20.95 8.25 15.96
N LEU A 155 -21.89 9.20 15.94
CA LEU A 155 -21.67 10.54 15.38
C LEU A 155 -20.64 11.35 16.17
N MET A 156 -20.64 11.28 17.50
CA MET A 156 -19.61 11.91 18.33
C MET A 156 -18.21 11.38 17.96
N ARG A 157 -18.08 10.06 17.81
CA ARG A 157 -16.82 9.43 17.40
C ARG A 157 -16.41 9.84 15.98
N MET A 158 -17.38 10.01 15.07
CA MET A 158 -17.12 10.49 13.72
C MET A 158 -16.50 11.89 13.73
N TYR A 159 -17.03 12.82 14.53
CA TYR A 159 -16.44 14.16 14.67
C TYR A 159 -15.02 14.14 15.23
N GLU A 160 -14.70 13.24 16.17
CA GLU A 160 -13.33 13.08 16.67
C GLU A 160 -12.36 12.59 15.58
N VAL A 161 -12.80 11.64 14.75
CA VAL A 161 -12.00 11.11 13.64
C VAL A 161 -11.76 12.18 12.58
N VAL A 162 -12.81 12.93 12.22
CA VAL A 162 -12.72 13.98 11.20
C VAL A 162 -11.90 15.18 11.69
N ALA A 163 -11.87 15.46 12.99
CA ALA A 163 -10.97 16.46 13.58
C ALA A 163 -9.49 16.01 13.59
N GLY A 164 -9.21 14.71 13.45
CA GLY A 164 -7.84 14.19 13.42
C GLY A 164 -7.03 14.41 14.69
N GLY A 165 -7.71 14.62 15.83
CA GLY A 165 -7.07 15.00 17.09
C GLY A 165 -6.59 16.47 17.16
N MET A 166 -6.88 17.29 16.14
CA MET A 166 -6.52 18.70 16.08
C MET A 166 -7.73 19.56 16.46
N PHE A 167 -8.02 19.68 17.77
CA PHE A 167 -9.12 20.49 18.26
C PHE A 167 -8.73 21.97 18.37
N GLU A 168 -9.64 22.86 17.97
CA GLU A 168 -9.42 24.30 18.07
C GLU A 168 -9.32 24.70 19.56
N GLY A 169 -8.24 25.41 19.91
CA GLY A 169 -7.98 25.88 21.28
C GLY A 169 -7.25 24.87 22.21
N GLU A 170 -6.91 23.68 21.72
CA GLU A 170 -6.16 22.66 22.48
C GLU A 170 -4.71 22.43 22.01
N ASN A 171 -4.16 23.31 21.16
CA ASN A 171 -2.77 23.26 20.68
C ASN A 171 -2.01 24.56 20.97
#